data_AF-A0A942GPN6-F1
#
_entry.id   AF-A0A942GPN6-F1
#
_cell.length_a   1.000
_cell.length_b   1.000
_cell.length_c   1.000
_cell.angle_alpha   90.00
_cell.angle_beta   90.00
_cell.angle_gamma   90.00
#
_symmetry.space_group_name_H-M   'P 1'
#
loop_
_entity.id
_entity.type
_entity.pdbx_description
1 polymer ?
#
loop_
_entity_poly.entity_id
_entity_poly.type
_entity_poly.pdbx_seq_one_letter_code
_entity_poly.pdbx_strand_id
1 'polypeptide(L)'
;YMRQDKIEELRHLAERALATAHIEAKIAWDKGATEAEMKPALQLIRHAQWRWDWVAAANGLGFHSPVEAMRVLGTSIQKAEAARREIALVLVKHGVSYPVALPDISTKEKAQKFIGLNMQELKDGKKEFLKTTAVEWDKKAKERQGTLINY
;
A
#
# COMPACT_ATOMS: atom_id res chain seq x y z
N TYR A 1 -19.81 2.41 15.10
CA TYR A 1 -18.78 3.43 15.37
C TYR A 1 -17.64 2.87 16.21
N MET A 2 -17.71 2.75 17.55
CA MET A 2 -16.54 2.37 18.38
C MET A 2 -15.66 1.18 17.89
N ARG A 3 -16.25 0.10 17.36
CA ARG A 3 -15.46 -1.05 16.84
C ARG A 3 -14.71 -0.71 15.56
N GLN A 4 -15.33 0.03 14.66
CA GLN A 4 -14.72 0.46 13.41
C GLN A 4 -13.59 1.44 13.71
N ASP A 5 -13.79 2.39 14.63
CA ASP A 5 -12.77 3.36 15.04
C ASP A 5 -11.52 2.65 15.63
N LYS A 6 -11.71 1.64 16.47
CA LYS A 6 -10.61 0.83 17.01
C LYS A 6 -9.85 0.05 15.93
N ILE A 7 -10.56 -0.42 14.91
CA ILE A 7 -9.95 -1.16 13.79
C ILE A 7 -9.23 -0.20 12.86
N GLU A 8 -9.77 1.00 12.62
CA GLU A 8 -9.10 2.07 11.90
C GLU A 8 -7.79 2.48 12.58
N GLU A 9 -7.78 2.59 13.91
CA GLU A 9 -6.55 2.86 14.67
C GLU A 9 -5.48 1.78 14.45
N LEU A 10 -5.85 0.49 14.55
CA LEU A 10 -4.95 -0.63 14.28
C LEU A 10 -4.51 -0.67 12.81
N ARG A 11 -5.40 -0.32 11.87
CA ARG A 11 -5.09 -0.23 10.44
C ARG A 11 -4.03 0.83 10.21
N HIS A 12 -4.20 2.02 10.77
CA HIS A 12 -3.20 3.10 10.68
C HIS A 12 -1.86 2.72 11.33
N LEU A 13 -1.86 1.97 12.43
CA LEU A 13 -0.62 1.45 13.03
C LEU A 13 0.09 0.48 12.08
N ALA A 14 -0.63 -0.45 11.47
CA ALA A 14 -0.08 -1.37 10.47
C ALA A 14 0.49 -0.61 9.25
N GLU A 15 -0.22 0.41 8.77
CA GLU A 15 0.20 1.24 7.64
C GLU A 15 1.47 2.02 7.92
N ARG A 16 1.58 2.65 9.10
CA ARG A 16 2.81 3.35 9.51
C ARG A 16 4.00 2.41 9.57
N ALA A 17 3.84 1.23 10.17
CA ALA A 17 4.89 0.22 10.25
C ALA A 17 5.30 -0.27 8.84
N LEU A 18 4.32 -0.56 7.97
CA LEU A 18 4.55 -1.00 6.59
C LEU A 18 5.23 0.06 5.73
N ALA A 19 4.75 1.30 5.76
CA ALA A 19 5.34 2.41 5.02
C ALA A 19 6.81 2.61 5.43
N THR A 20 7.07 2.56 6.73
CA THR A 20 8.43 2.68 7.27
C THR A 20 9.31 1.52 6.82
N ALA A 21 8.81 0.27 6.89
CA ALA A 21 9.54 -0.91 6.43
C ALA A 21 9.90 -0.84 4.93
N HIS A 22 9.00 -0.37 4.08
CA HIS A 22 9.28 -0.19 2.64
C HIS A 22 10.35 0.87 2.38
N ILE A 23 10.29 2.00 3.10
CA ILE A 23 11.29 3.08 2.99
C ILE A 23 12.66 2.60 3.48
N GLU A 24 12.72 1.95 4.64
CA GLU A 24 13.94 1.36 5.20
C GLU A 24 14.53 0.32 4.24
N ALA A 25 13.69 -0.56 3.67
CA ALA A 25 14.13 -1.55 2.69
C ALA A 25 14.73 -0.90 1.44
N LYS A 26 14.10 0.17 0.92
CA LYS A 26 14.66 0.95 -0.19
C LYS A 26 16.04 1.50 0.16
N ILE A 27 16.21 2.06 1.35
CA ILE A 27 17.51 2.60 1.79
C ILE A 27 18.57 1.48 1.88
N ALA A 28 18.19 0.30 2.38
CA ALA A 28 19.09 -0.84 2.40
C ALA A 28 19.55 -1.23 0.98
N TRP A 29 18.63 -1.26 0.01
CA TRP A 29 18.95 -1.50 -1.39
C TRP A 29 19.87 -0.43 -1.98
N ASP A 30 19.57 0.84 -1.75
CA ASP A 30 20.41 1.97 -2.21
C ASP A 30 21.83 1.92 -1.63
N LYS A 31 22.04 1.18 -0.53
CA LYS A 31 23.33 1.00 0.15
C LYS A 31 24.03 -0.31 -0.21
N GLY A 32 23.50 -1.06 -1.16
CA GLY A 32 24.15 -2.26 -1.69
C GLY A 32 23.80 -3.55 -0.96
N ALA A 33 22.68 -3.57 -0.21
CA ALA A 33 22.13 -4.82 0.31
C ALA A 33 21.91 -5.84 -0.83
N THR A 34 22.16 -7.11 -0.52
CA THR A 34 21.97 -8.21 -1.47
C THR A 34 20.59 -8.84 -1.34
N GLU A 35 20.15 -9.57 -2.36
CA GLU A 35 18.92 -10.36 -2.30
C GLU A 35 18.89 -11.36 -1.16
N ALA A 36 20.03 -12.01 -0.87
CA ALA A 36 20.13 -12.95 0.23
C ALA A 36 19.90 -12.28 1.59
N GLU A 37 20.47 -11.09 1.79
CA GLU A 37 20.29 -10.31 3.02
C GLU A 37 18.86 -9.80 3.19
N MET A 38 18.22 -9.39 2.09
CA MET A 38 16.88 -8.80 2.14
C MET A 38 15.75 -9.84 2.14
N LYS A 39 16.00 -11.08 1.70
CA LYS A 39 14.98 -12.13 1.56
C LYS A 39 14.12 -12.34 2.82
N PRO A 40 14.67 -12.43 4.06
CA PRO A 40 13.85 -12.57 5.26
C PRO A 40 12.92 -11.38 5.49
N ALA A 41 13.44 -10.16 5.35
CA ALA A 41 12.69 -8.92 5.50
C ALA A 41 11.56 -8.80 4.46
N LEU A 42 11.85 -9.10 3.20
CA LEU A 42 10.86 -9.03 2.12
C LEU A 42 9.72 -10.04 2.29
N GLN A 43 10.02 -11.25 2.78
CA GLN A 43 8.98 -12.23 3.11
C GLN A 43 8.06 -11.71 4.22
N LEU A 44 8.62 -11.05 5.24
CA LEU A 44 7.86 -10.45 6.33
C LEU A 44 7.01 -9.27 5.84
N ILE A 45 7.54 -8.38 5.00
CA ILE A 45 6.79 -7.30 4.35
C ILE A 45 5.62 -7.87 3.56
N ARG A 46 5.87 -8.86 2.70
CA ARG A 46 4.82 -9.53 1.90
C ARG A 46 3.70 -10.06 2.80
N HIS A 47 4.07 -10.75 3.87
CA HIS A 47 3.11 -11.32 4.80
C HIS A 47 2.34 -10.27 5.61
N ALA A 48 3.01 -9.21 6.04
CA ALA A 48 2.39 -8.11 6.78
C ALA A 48 1.38 -7.37 5.88
N GLN A 49 1.81 -6.96 4.69
CA GLN A 49 0.96 -6.22 3.77
C GLN A 49 -0.24 -7.04 3.30
N TRP A 50 -0.07 -8.35 3.03
CA TRP A 50 -1.20 -9.24 2.73
C TRP A 50 -2.27 -9.24 3.84
N ARG A 51 -1.83 -9.29 5.11
CA ARG A 51 -2.76 -9.32 6.26
C ARG A 51 -3.46 -7.98 6.45
N TRP A 52 -2.72 -6.88 6.34
CA TRP A 52 -3.30 -5.55 6.38
C TRP A 52 -4.32 -5.37 5.27
N ASP A 53 -3.96 -5.68 4.02
CA ASP A 53 -4.81 -5.44 2.85
C ASP A 53 -6.07 -6.30 2.88
N TRP A 54 -5.96 -7.56 3.36
CA TRP A 54 -7.14 -8.42 3.56
C TRP A 54 -8.21 -7.78 4.46
N VAL A 55 -7.81 -6.98 5.44
CA VAL A 55 -8.75 -6.22 6.30
C VAL A 55 -9.13 -4.88 5.66
N ALA A 56 -8.14 -4.12 5.19
CA ALA A 56 -8.34 -2.76 4.68
C ALA A 56 -9.14 -2.70 3.37
N ALA A 57 -9.09 -3.75 2.56
CA ALA A 57 -9.84 -3.85 1.30
C ALA A 57 -11.36 -3.98 1.50
N ALA A 58 -11.81 -4.36 2.70
CA ALA A 58 -13.23 -4.47 3.02
C ALA A 58 -13.76 -3.15 3.56
N ASN A 59 -14.59 -2.41 2.80
CA ASN A 59 -15.23 -1.18 3.28
C ASN A 59 -16.09 -1.38 4.55
N GLY A 60 -16.56 -2.61 4.81
CA GLY A 60 -17.28 -2.99 6.03
C GLY A 60 -16.37 -3.35 7.22
N LEU A 61 -15.07 -3.01 7.16
CA LEU A 61 -14.09 -3.32 8.21
C LEU A 61 -14.62 -2.91 9.59
N GLY A 62 -14.63 -3.87 10.52
CA GLY A 62 -15.15 -3.69 11.87
C GLY A 62 -16.65 -3.83 12.08
N PHE A 63 -17.42 -4.12 11.04
CA PHE A 63 -18.83 -4.50 11.16
C PHE A 63 -19.02 -6.03 11.12
N HIS A 64 -18.66 -6.68 10.02
CA HIS A 64 -18.98 -8.09 9.79
C HIS A 64 -18.19 -9.07 10.69
N SER A 65 -16.91 -8.80 10.93
CA SER A 65 -16.04 -9.68 11.73
C SER A 65 -14.96 -8.89 12.48
N PRO A 66 -15.34 -8.02 13.43
CA PRO A 66 -14.41 -7.09 14.07
C PRO A 66 -13.28 -7.77 14.85
N VAL A 67 -13.56 -8.88 15.54
CA VAL A 67 -12.54 -9.61 16.31
C VAL A 67 -11.48 -10.20 15.38
N GLU A 68 -11.91 -10.77 14.25
CA GLU A 68 -10.99 -11.32 13.24
C GLU A 68 -10.19 -10.22 12.55
N ALA A 69 -10.82 -9.09 12.21
CA ALA A 69 -10.12 -7.92 11.69
C ALA A 69 -9.02 -7.42 12.66
N MET A 70 -9.33 -7.30 13.95
CA MET A 70 -8.36 -6.92 14.98
C MET A 70 -7.21 -7.94 15.09
N ARG A 71 -7.52 -9.25 15.09
CA ARG A 71 -6.52 -10.32 15.15
C ARG A 71 -5.59 -10.25 13.95
N VAL A 72 -6.14 -10.13 12.74
CA VAL A 72 -5.36 -10.08 11.50
C VAL A 72 -4.48 -8.83 11.46
N LEU A 73 -5.01 -7.64 11.80
CA LEU A 73 -4.23 -6.41 11.90
C LEU A 73 -3.12 -6.50 12.95
N GLY A 74 -3.38 -7.09 14.12
CA GLY A 74 -2.35 -7.36 15.12
C GLY A 74 -1.20 -8.21 14.55
N THR A 75 -1.52 -9.25 13.78
CA THR A 75 -0.49 -10.07 13.10
C THR A 75 0.19 -9.35 11.94
N SER A 76 -0.45 -8.36 11.31
CA SER A 76 0.19 -7.48 10.33
C SER A 76 1.26 -6.61 10.99
N ILE A 77 0.88 -5.90 12.06
CA ILE A 77 1.78 -5.03 12.84
C ILE A 77 3.00 -5.84 13.33
N GLN A 78 2.77 -7.00 13.94
CA GLN A 78 3.85 -7.87 14.43
C GLN A 78 4.86 -8.23 13.32
N LYS A 79 4.38 -8.52 12.10
CA LYS A 79 5.23 -8.88 10.97
C LYS A 79 5.93 -7.68 10.35
N ALA A 80 5.27 -6.52 10.28
CA ALA A 80 5.88 -5.29 9.82
C ALA A 80 7.04 -4.90 10.73
N GLU A 81 6.85 -4.89 12.06
CA GLU A 81 7.92 -4.60 13.01
C GLU A 81 9.04 -5.67 12.99
N ALA A 82 8.70 -6.95 12.78
CA ALA A 82 9.71 -7.97 12.55
C ALA A 82 10.52 -7.69 11.28
N ALA A 83 9.89 -7.25 10.19
CA ALA A 83 10.60 -6.86 8.97
C ALA A 83 11.54 -5.68 9.22
N ARG A 84 11.07 -4.65 9.91
CA ARG A 84 11.88 -3.48 10.27
C ARG A 84 13.13 -3.85 11.07
N ARG A 85 13.00 -4.78 12.02
CA ARG A 85 14.16 -5.33 12.75
C ARG A 85 15.16 -6.00 11.82
N GLU A 86 14.72 -6.88 10.92
CA GLU A 86 15.62 -7.53 9.95
C GLU A 86 16.31 -6.50 9.04
N ILE A 87 15.58 -5.48 8.58
CA ILE A 87 16.13 -4.41 7.74
C ILE A 87 17.12 -3.56 8.52
N ALA A 88 16.86 -3.25 9.79
CA ALA A 88 17.80 -2.51 10.64
C ALA A 88 19.15 -3.23 10.77
N LEU A 89 19.14 -4.57 10.90
CA LEU A 89 20.38 -5.36 10.91
C LEU A 89 21.15 -5.26 9.59
N VAL A 90 20.44 -5.31 8.46
CA VAL A 90 21.05 -5.12 7.14
C VAL A 90 21.62 -3.70 6.99
N LEU A 91 20.86 -2.67 7.35
CA LEU A 91 21.28 -1.27 7.32
C LEU A 91 22.58 -1.05 8.11
N VAL A 92 22.63 -1.55 9.35
CA VAL A 92 23.82 -1.43 10.20
C VAL A 92 25.01 -2.19 9.59
N LYS A 93 24.79 -3.39 9.03
CA LYS A 93 25.84 -4.15 8.33
C LYS A 93 26.44 -3.36 7.15
N HIS A 94 25.61 -2.57 6.46
CA HIS A 94 26.02 -1.70 5.35
C HIS A 94 26.44 -0.28 5.81
N GLY A 95 26.76 -0.10 7.10
CA GLY A 95 27.31 1.14 7.64
C GLY A 95 26.31 2.29 7.76
N VAL A 96 25.01 2.00 7.72
CA VAL A 96 23.95 3.01 7.87
C VAL A 96 23.57 3.13 9.35
N SER A 97 23.60 4.36 9.88
CA SER A 97 23.10 4.64 11.23
C SER A 97 21.59 4.45 11.30
N TYR A 98 21.10 3.88 12.40
CA TYR A 98 19.69 3.63 12.66
C TYR A 98 19.25 4.37 13.93
N PRO A 99 18.06 5.02 13.96
CA PRO A 99 17.02 5.04 12.93
C PRO A 99 17.37 5.89 11.70
N VAL A 100 16.87 5.49 10.53
CA VAL A 100 17.04 6.25 9.28
C VAL A 100 16.09 7.45 9.23
N ALA A 101 16.51 8.51 8.53
CA ALA A 101 15.63 9.65 8.26
C ALA A 101 14.53 9.25 7.26
N LEU A 102 13.27 9.47 7.63
CA LEU A 102 12.13 9.18 6.76
C LEU A 102 11.77 10.42 5.92
N PRO A 103 11.38 10.23 4.65
CA PRO A 103 10.86 11.29 3.81
C PRO A 103 9.53 11.81 4.35
N ASP A 104 9.21 13.06 4.05
CA ASP A 104 7.90 13.61 4.36
C ASP A 104 6.86 13.08 3.36
N ILE A 105 5.98 12.21 3.85
CA ILE A 105 4.83 11.64 3.12
C ILE A 105 3.50 12.05 3.75
N SER A 106 3.47 13.20 4.44
CA SER A 106 2.30 13.71 5.18
C SER A 106 1.07 14.02 4.33
N THR A 107 1.23 14.18 3.02
CA THR A 107 0.11 14.39 2.08
C THR A 107 0.18 13.39 0.93
N LYS A 108 -0.97 13.17 0.29
CA LYS A 108 -1.08 12.35 -0.92
C LYS A 108 -0.08 12.78 -1.99
N GLU A 109 0.04 14.08 -2.23
CA GLU A 109 0.91 14.67 -3.25
C GLU A 109 2.39 14.41 -2.93
N LYS A 110 2.79 14.56 -1.66
CA LYS A 110 4.16 14.27 -1.22
C LYS A 110 4.48 12.79 -1.34
N ALA A 111 3.57 11.91 -0.93
CA ALA A 111 3.74 10.46 -1.09
C ALA A 111 3.84 10.04 -2.56
N GLN A 112 2.96 10.56 -3.43
CA GLN A 112 2.99 10.31 -4.88
C GLN A 112 4.30 10.77 -5.52
N LYS A 113 4.78 11.96 -5.15
CA LYS A 113 6.08 12.48 -5.60
C LYS A 113 7.24 11.61 -5.11
N PHE A 114 7.21 11.17 -3.86
CA PHE A 114 8.26 10.32 -3.27
C PHE A 114 8.44 9.01 -4.05
N ILE A 115 7.35 8.37 -4.48
CA ILE A 115 7.40 7.14 -5.29
C ILE A 115 7.58 7.40 -6.80
N GLY A 116 7.83 8.65 -7.21
CA GLY A 116 8.16 9.01 -8.59
C GLY A 116 6.99 9.12 -9.56
N LEU A 117 5.75 9.26 -9.10
CA LEU A 117 4.60 9.39 -10.00
C LEU A 117 4.49 10.79 -10.61
N ASN A 118 4.49 10.87 -11.95
CA ASN A 118 4.10 12.08 -12.68
C ASN A 118 2.57 12.23 -12.70
N MET A 119 2.01 12.80 -11.63
CA MET A 119 0.57 12.92 -11.47
C MET A 119 -0.11 13.82 -12.49
N GLN A 120 0.61 14.77 -13.10
CA GLN A 120 0.03 15.63 -14.13
C GLN A 120 -0.22 14.80 -15.40
N GLU A 121 0.82 14.09 -15.86
CA GLU A 121 0.74 13.21 -17.03
C GLU A 121 -0.32 12.12 -16.85
N LEU A 122 -0.35 11.44 -15.69
CA LEU A 122 -1.37 10.41 -15.40
C LEU A 122 -2.80 10.97 -15.43
N LYS A 123 -3.02 12.18 -14.90
CA LYS A 123 -4.33 12.83 -14.90
C LYS A 123 -4.73 13.25 -16.31
N ASP A 124 -3.81 13.79 -17.09
CA ASP A 124 -4.10 14.26 -18.45
C ASP A 124 -4.35 13.09 -19.39
N GLY A 125 -3.55 12.02 -19.29
CA GLY A 125 -3.82 10.77 -20.00
C GLY A 125 -5.18 10.17 -19.63
N LYS A 126 -5.57 10.21 -18.35
CA LYS A 126 -6.91 9.74 -17.94
C LYS A 126 -8.03 10.62 -18.49
N LYS A 127 -7.87 11.96 -18.52
CA LYS A 127 -8.84 12.88 -19.12
C LYS A 127 -8.99 12.60 -20.62
N GLU A 128 -7.88 12.39 -21.32
CA GLU A 128 -7.90 12.10 -22.75
C GLU A 128 -8.62 10.79 -23.04
N PHE A 129 -8.28 9.72 -22.31
CA PHE A 129 -8.97 8.43 -22.39
C PHE A 129 -10.49 8.56 -22.19
N LEU A 130 -10.92 9.36 -21.21
CA LEU A 130 -12.34 9.56 -20.92
C LEU A 130 -13.06 10.36 -22.01
N LYS A 131 -12.37 11.23 -22.73
CA LYS A 131 -12.93 12.02 -23.83
C LYS A 131 -12.93 11.28 -25.17
N THR A 132 -12.11 10.25 -25.32
CA THR A 132 -11.92 9.53 -26.60
C THR A 132 -12.34 8.07 -26.48
N THR A 133 -11.47 7.21 -25.97
CA THR A 133 -11.64 5.76 -25.93
C THR A 133 -12.91 5.33 -25.19
N ALA A 134 -13.21 5.95 -24.04
CA ALA A 134 -14.43 5.63 -23.28
C ALA A 134 -15.71 5.96 -24.08
N VAL A 135 -15.73 7.10 -24.78
CA VAL A 135 -16.86 7.53 -25.63
C VAL A 135 -17.04 6.59 -26.83
N GLU A 136 -15.94 6.20 -27.47
CA GLU A 136 -15.91 5.19 -28.54
C GLU A 136 -16.47 3.85 -28.07
N TRP A 137 -16.10 3.41 -26.85
CA TRP A 137 -16.61 2.18 -26.26
C TRP A 137 -18.10 2.26 -25.96
N ASP A 138 -18.58 3.39 -25.42
CA ASP A 138 -20.00 3.60 -25.18
C ASP A 138 -20.81 3.60 -26.49
N LYS A 139 -20.27 4.20 -27.56
CA LYS A 139 -20.90 4.15 -28.90
C LYS A 139 -21.01 2.71 -29.41
N LYS A 140 -19.90 1.97 -29.38
CA LYS A 140 -19.86 0.55 -29.81
C LYS A 140 -20.76 -0.32 -28.94
N ALA A 141 -20.84 -0.05 -27.63
CA ALA A 141 -21.73 -0.75 -26.71
C ALA A 141 -23.20 -0.50 -27.05
N LYS A 142 -23.59 0.75 -27.34
CA LYS A 142 -24.96 1.11 -27.78
C LYS A 142 -25.32 0.45 -29.11
N GLU A 143 -24.43 0.47 -30.09
CA GLU A 143 -24.63 -0.20 -31.38
C GLU A 143 -24.81 -1.72 -31.20
N ARG A 144 -23.98 -2.35 -30.37
CA ARG A 144 -24.07 -3.80 -30.07
C ARG A 144 -25.32 -4.16 -29.27
N GLN A 145 -25.68 -3.37 -28.27
CA GLN A 145 -26.83 -3.65 -27.40
C GLN A 145 -28.16 -3.26 -28.06
N GLY A 146 -28.12 -2.43 -29.10
CA GLY A 146 -29.25 -2.09 -29.96
C GLY A 146 -30.55 -1.89 -29.18
N THR A 147 -31.46 -2.85 -29.31
CA THR A 147 -32.84 -2.84 -28.81
C THR A 147 -33.03 -3.35 -27.36
N LEU A 148 -31.98 -3.79 -26.65
CA LEU A 148 -32.10 -4.31 -25.26
C LEU A 148 -32.42 -3.23 -24.21
N ILE A 149 -32.38 -1.94 -24.58
CA ILE A 149 -32.72 -0.81 -23.69
C ILE A 149 -34.23 -0.49 -23.74
N ASN A 150 -35.00 -1.13 -24.63
CA ASN A 150 -36.45 -1.00 -24.71
C ASN A 150 -37.16 -2.13 -23.94
N TYR A 151 -37.02 -2.17 -22.60
CA TYR A 151 -37.88 -2.93 -21.70
C TYR A 151 -38.23 -2.11 -20.46
#